data_AF-A0A5P8W9F6-F1
#
_entry.id   AF-A0A5P8W9F6-F1
#
_cell.length_a   1.000
_cell.length_b   1.000
_cell.length_c   1.000
_cell.angle_alpha   90.00
_cell.angle_beta   90.00
_cell.angle_gamma   90.00
#
_symmetry.space_group_name_H-M   'P 1'
#
loop_
_entity.id
_entity.type
_entity.pdbx_description
1 polymer ?
#
loop_
_entity_poly.entity_id
_entity_poly.type
_entity_poly.pdbx_seq_one_letter_code
_entity_poly.pdbx_strand_id
1 'polypeptide(L)'
;MQTKYLAKIFVTLRPSVLDPAGVAVQSGLKQMGYENVDQVRIGKYIELTITSSDEKKARQDLTSICDQMLANPVIENYRFDLIEVETQTGVF
;
A
#
# COMPACT_ATOMS: atom_id res chain seq x y z
N MET A 1 0.13 -18.90 20.89
CA MET A 1 -1.19 -18.25 20.78
C MET A 1 -1.30 -17.70 19.36
N GLN A 2 -2.49 -17.54 18.80
CA GLN A 2 -2.67 -16.94 17.47
C GLN A 2 -3.25 -15.54 17.66
N THR A 3 -2.69 -14.57 16.96
CA THR A 3 -3.08 -13.15 16.98
C THR A 3 -3.52 -12.73 15.59
N LYS A 4 -4.54 -11.90 15.52
CA LYS A 4 -5.04 -11.34 14.26
C LYS A 4 -4.46 -9.94 14.05
N TYR A 5 -4.06 -9.65 12.82
CA TYR A 5 -3.50 -8.37 12.44
C TYR A 5 -4.21 -7.82 11.21
N LEU A 6 -4.53 -6.52 11.22
CA LEU A 6 -4.89 -5.75 10.04
C LEU A 6 -3.62 -5.18 9.42
N ALA A 7 -3.35 -5.55 8.17
CA ALA A 7 -2.27 -5.01 7.37
C ALA A 7 -2.80 -3.94 6.41
N LYS A 8 -2.17 -2.77 6.44
CA LYS A 8 -2.45 -1.65 5.54
C LYS A 8 -1.27 -1.47 4.61
N ILE A 9 -1.42 -1.87 3.36
CA ILE A 9 -0.36 -2.01 2.38
C ILE A 9 -0.48 -0.88 1.35
N PHE A 10 0.62 -0.19 1.10
CA PHE A 10 0.73 0.90 0.16
C PHE A 10 1.71 0.50 -0.93
N VAL A 11 1.24 0.42 -2.18
CA VAL A 11 2.07 0.08 -3.34
C VAL A 11 2.19 1.32 -4.22
N THR A 12 3.41 1.69 -4.59
CA THR A 12 3.68 2.89 -5.41
C THR A 12 4.71 2.56 -6.48
N LEU A 13 4.64 3.22 -7.63
CA LEU A 13 5.68 3.10 -8.65
C LEU A 13 7.04 3.58 -8.09
N ARG A 14 8.12 2.90 -8.48
CA ARG A 14 9.49 3.34 -8.17
C ARG A 14 9.71 4.77 -8.69
N PRO A 15 10.53 5.60 -8.02
CA PRO A 15 10.74 6.99 -8.42
C PRO A 15 11.17 7.18 -9.87
N SER A 16 11.98 6.25 -10.40
CA SER A 16 12.48 6.26 -11.78
C SER A 16 11.45 5.83 -12.84
N VAL A 17 10.29 5.32 -12.43
CA VAL A 17 9.24 4.87 -13.34
C VAL A 17 8.24 6.01 -13.56
N LEU A 18 7.93 6.30 -14.82
CA LEU A 18 6.92 7.29 -15.19
C LEU A 18 5.54 6.83 -14.72
N ASP A 19 4.78 7.75 -14.14
CA ASP A 19 3.38 7.55 -13.75
C ASP A 19 2.47 8.42 -14.65
N PRO A 20 1.97 7.90 -15.78
CA PRO A 20 1.10 8.67 -16.67
C PRO A 20 -0.18 9.14 -15.99
N ALA A 21 -0.72 8.37 -15.03
CA ALA A 21 -1.95 8.72 -14.34
C ALA A 21 -1.72 9.86 -13.34
N GLY A 22 -0.62 9.82 -12.60
CA GLY A 22 -0.18 10.93 -11.75
C GLY A 22 0.03 12.22 -12.52
N VAL A 23 0.71 12.15 -13.67
CA VAL A 23 0.91 13.32 -14.57
C VAL A 23 -0.42 13.89 -15.05
N ALA A 24 -1.37 13.05 -15.45
CA ALA A 24 -2.68 13.49 -15.89
C ALA A 24 -3.44 14.23 -14.76
N VAL A 25 -3.42 13.69 -13.54
CA VAL A 25 -4.05 14.33 -12.37
C VAL A 25 -3.36 15.65 -12.03
N GLN A 26 -2.04 15.72 -12.03
CA GLN A 26 -1.30 16.96 -11.79
C GLN A 26 -1.67 18.05 -12.79
N SER A 27 -1.77 17.70 -14.08
CA SER A 27 -2.22 18.62 -15.13
C SER A 27 -3.65 19.12 -14.88
N GLY A 28 -4.55 18.23 -14.48
CA GLY A 28 -5.92 18.60 -14.10
C GLY A 28 -5.96 19.58 -12.92
N LEU A 29 -5.18 19.32 -11.86
CA LEU A 29 -5.08 20.21 -10.69
C LEU A 29 -4.57 21.60 -11.07
N LYS A 30 -3.56 21.67 -11.96
CA LYS A 30 -3.06 22.94 -12.48
C LYS A 30 -4.14 23.72 -13.24
N GLN A 31 -4.90 23.05 -14.11
CA GLN A 31 -6.01 23.68 -14.84
C GLN A 31 -7.11 24.21 -13.90
N MET A 32 -7.26 23.61 -12.71
CA MET A 32 -8.17 24.07 -11.66
C MET A 32 -7.61 25.22 -10.82
N GLY A 33 -6.38 25.69 -11.09
CA GLY A 33 -5.73 26.80 -10.39
C GLY A 33 -4.86 26.39 -9.19
N TYR A 34 -4.65 25.09 -8.94
CA TYR A 34 -3.76 24.62 -7.87
C TYR A 34 -2.29 24.60 -8.33
N GLU A 35 -1.67 25.77 -8.36
CA GLU A 35 -0.26 25.95 -8.77
C GLU A 35 0.75 25.48 -7.71
N ASN A 36 0.31 25.19 -6.48
CA ASN A 36 1.16 24.75 -5.38
C ASN A 36 1.37 23.22 -5.31
N VAL A 37 0.83 22.46 -6.28
CA VAL A 37 1.00 21.00 -6.36
C VAL A 37 2.14 20.67 -7.30
N ASP A 38 3.29 20.35 -6.73
CA ASP A 38 4.53 20.11 -7.48
C ASP A 38 4.59 18.73 -8.13
N GLN A 39 4.13 17.69 -7.43
CA GLN A 39 4.18 16.31 -7.93
C GLN A 39 2.98 15.50 -7.44
N VAL A 40 2.37 14.75 -8.35
CA VAL A 40 1.35 13.74 -8.02
C VAL A 40 1.84 12.36 -8.41
N ARG A 41 1.70 11.40 -7.49
CA ARG A 41 1.91 9.97 -7.75
C ARG A 41 0.69 9.19 -7.32
N ILE A 42 0.28 8.24 -8.14
CA ILE A 42 -0.84 7.35 -7.88
C ILE A 42 -0.31 5.97 -7.52
N GLY A 43 -0.92 5.37 -6.51
CA GLY A 43 -0.57 4.05 -6.00
C GLY A 43 -1.80 3.29 -5.56
N LYS A 44 -1.58 2.07 -5.08
CA LYS A 44 -2.63 1.20 -4.55
C LYS A 44 -2.61 1.26 -3.03
N TYR A 45 -3.79 1.29 -2.44
CA TYR A 45 -4.01 1.04 -1.02
C TYR A 45 -4.77 -0.28 -0.87
N ILE A 46 -4.22 -1.20 -0.09
CA ILE A 46 -4.74 -2.56 0.06
C ILE A 46 -4.82 -2.85 1.56
N GLU A 47 -5.98 -3.31 2.03
CA GLU A 47 -6.13 -3.82 3.38
C GLU A 47 -6.35 -5.33 3.34
N LEU A 48 -5.70 -6.06 4.25
CA LEU A 48 -5.99 -7.46 4.46
C LEU A 48 -5.84 -7.81 5.94
N THR A 49 -6.57 -8.82 6.38
CA THR A 49 -6.45 -9.35 7.74
C THR A 49 -5.73 -10.68 7.71
N ILE A 50 -4.70 -10.84 8.54
CA ILE A 50 -3.90 -12.07 8.67
C ILE A 50 -3.89 -12.55 10.11
N THR A 51 -4.09 -13.86 10.32
CA THR A 51 -3.90 -14.50 11.63
C THR A 51 -2.53 -15.17 11.65
N SER A 52 -1.74 -14.92 12.69
CA SER A 52 -0.37 -15.43 12.82
C SER A 52 0.01 -15.70 14.26
N SER A 53 1.09 -16.46 14.49
CA SER A 53 1.56 -16.83 15.84
C SER A 53 2.09 -15.64 16.63
N ASP A 54 2.66 -14.68 15.92
CA ASP A 54 3.28 -13.48 16.44
C ASP A 54 3.46 -12.46 15.29
N GLU A 55 3.81 -11.24 15.63
CA GLU A 55 3.97 -10.15 14.68
C GLU A 55 5.11 -10.43 13.68
N LYS A 56 6.19 -11.09 14.11
CA LYS A 56 7.35 -11.39 13.26
C LYS A 56 6.95 -12.32 12.12
N LYS A 57 6.20 -13.39 12.42
CA LYS A 57 5.70 -14.32 11.42
C LYS A 57 4.70 -13.63 10.48
N ALA A 58 3.78 -12.81 11.01
CA ALA A 58 2.86 -12.03 10.19
C ALA A 58 3.59 -11.12 9.19
N ARG A 59 4.66 -10.43 9.62
CA ARG A 59 5.48 -9.58 8.75
C ARG A 59 6.20 -10.37 7.66
N GLN A 60 6.72 -11.56 7.98
CA GLN A 60 7.38 -12.43 7.00
C GLN A 60 6.40 -12.91 5.92
N ASP A 61 5.20 -13.29 6.34
CA ASP A 61 4.14 -13.74 5.42
C ASP A 61 3.66 -12.57 4.55
N LEU A 62 3.45 -11.38 5.13
CA LEU A 62 3.09 -10.17 4.38
C LEU A 62 4.16 -9.77 3.36
N THR A 63 5.43 -9.87 3.72
CA THR A 63 6.55 -9.60 2.79
C THR A 63 6.45 -10.54 1.58
N SER A 64 6.27 -11.84 1.84
CA SER A 64 6.12 -12.85 0.78
C SER A 64 4.90 -12.58 -0.10
N ILE A 65 3.76 -12.25 0.50
CA ILE A 65 2.52 -11.92 -0.21
C ILE A 65 2.71 -10.68 -1.09
N CYS A 66 3.37 -9.64 -0.58
CA CYS A 66 3.64 -8.43 -1.33
C CYS A 66 4.57 -8.69 -2.51
N ASP A 67 5.66 -9.41 -2.30
CA ASP A 67 6.66 -9.73 -3.32
C ASP A 67 6.11 -10.62 -4.43
N GLN A 68 5.22 -11.55 -4.10
CA GLN A 68 4.71 -12.53 -5.05
C GLN A 68 3.46 -12.08 -5.79
N MET A 69 2.63 -11.22 -5.19
CA MET A 69 1.28 -10.96 -5.70
C MET A 69 0.89 -9.48 -5.75
N LEU A 70 1.18 -8.71 -4.70
CA LEU A 70 0.59 -7.37 -4.57
C LEU A 70 1.41 -6.26 -5.23
N ALA A 71 2.73 -6.45 -5.33
CA ALA A 71 3.64 -5.51 -5.95
C ALA A 71 4.44 -6.18 -7.06
N ASN A 72 4.63 -5.47 -8.18
CA ASN A 72 5.59 -5.86 -9.18
C ASN A 72 6.99 -5.36 -8.77
N PRO A 73 7.94 -6.24 -8.39
CA PRO A 73 9.23 -5.82 -7.85
C PRO A 73 10.10 -5.03 -8.84
N VAL A 74 9.85 -5.15 -10.15
CA VAL A 74 10.62 -4.45 -11.18
C VAL A 74 10.29 -2.96 -11.19
N ILE A 75 9.01 -2.60 -11.03
CA ILE A 75 8.53 -1.24 -11.28
C ILE A 75 7.83 -0.59 -10.07
N GLU A 76 7.48 -1.37 -9.05
CA GLU A 76 6.78 -0.90 -7.85
C GLU A 76 7.64 -1.11 -6.60
N ASN A 77 7.39 -0.28 -5.60
CA ASN A 77 7.80 -0.43 -4.22
C ASN A 77 6.53 -0.59 -3.36
N TYR A 78 6.67 -1.20 -2.19
CA TYR A 78 5.61 -1.21 -1.21
C TYR A 78 6.13 -0.93 0.20
N ARG A 79 5.20 -0.50 1.06
CA ARG A 79 5.34 -0.49 2.51
C ARG A 79 4.04 -0.98 3.12
N PHE A 80 4.09 -1.45 4.36
CA PHE A 80 2.87 -1.79 5.07
C PHE A 80 2.97 -1.47 6.56
N ASP A 81 1.84 -1.09 7.12
CA ASP A 81 1.63 -0.95 8.55
C ASP A 81 0.86 -2.17 9.05
N LEU A 82 1.19 -2.66 10.25
CA LEU A 82 0.59 -3.84 10.84
C LEU A 82 0.02 -3.50 12.21
N ILE A 83 -1.26 -3.78 12.41
CA ILE A 83 -2.00 -3.42 13.62
C ILE A 83 -2.62 -4.70 14.18
N GLU A 84 -2.28 -5.06 15.42
CA GLU A 84 -2.99 -6.14 16.12
C GLU A 84 -4.44 -5.74 16.32
N VAL A 85 -5.37 -6.64 15.99
CA VAL A 85 -6.80 -6.41 16.14
C VAL A 85 -7.40 -7.51 17.02
N GLU A 86 -8.22 -7.11 17.98
CA GLU A 86 -9.01 -8.06 18.75
C GLU A 86 -9.93 -8.84 17.80
N THR A 87 -10.25 -10.09 18.17
CA THR A 87 -11.10 -10.96 17.35
C THR A 87 -12.57 -10.55 17.50
N GLN A 88 -12.92 -9.31 17.10
CA GLN A 88 -14.24 -8.70 16.98
C GLN A 88 -13.97 -7.30 16.39
N THR A 89 -14.47 -6.87 15.24
CA THR A 89 -15.71 -7.11 14.51
C THR A 89 -15.39 -7.04 13.02
N GLY A 90 -16.10 -7.84 12.22
CA GLY A 90 -16.09 -7.63 10.77
C GLY A 90 -16.55 -6.21 10.47
N VAL A 91 -15.72 -5.46 9.76
CA VAL A 91 -16.18 -4.27 9.06
C VAL A 91 -15.48 -4.21 7.70
N PHE A 92 -16.32 -4.40 6.69
CA PHE A 92 -16.15 -4.34 5.23
C PHE A 92 -15.46 -5.53 4.55
#